data_AF-A0A5E8HA94-F1
#
_entry.id   AF-A0A5E8HA94-F1
#
_cell.length_a   1.000
_cell.length_b   1.000
_cell.length_c   1.000
_cell.angle_alpha   90.00
_cell.angle_beta   90.00
_cell.angle_gamma   90.00
#
_symmetry.space_group_name_H-M   'P 1'
#
loop_
_entity.id
_entity.type
_entity.pdbx_description
1 polymer ?
#
loop_
_entity_poly.entity_id
_entity_poly.type
_entity_poly.pdbx_seq_one_letter_code
_entity_poly.pdbx_strand_id
1 'polypeptide(L)'
;MSQEPNTSQPIITDIKRIAVCGGSLGRERRSYVRGQVVDVGITDLMKADGLWDLMTGLFKGDETKITPFLDFSLAPVRKPVLKLEVSDNSGKLIYTSGKIKADEDGFFSCEIRDKLPVGFHDFQVILEGLDSFRQYSKDLAHLNATEDSILGKTTIVGKGKLRILPEEYQGIVVTSDIDQTYLATDIHSGKGKFSALFETPNQKQALPGMPELYRELRIATNNSPLAFISASPHFFRRTMLATIAKDNIQIESLHLKYLEGTIKGVFDKVIDTIFNPIEFLQNGFKPAWSRTKKFLGASYQSLFDQMSYKLSILLYDRIYLPTQTKEILLGDNTESDYMIFTLYQLICMGKISGDELEEYLYKLNFLGRDAITRDAAKKIRLYAEEIQRIHGPKNPVALTIINRTSHGPSESDMIQKVKEALPEGMYEAEFGKKQAFYGTEGAMGMALLLESFGFLDTNQILSVIAGMIGKVWEGKLVDETFLLGKIDELTLPKEVETTRQKIKESLSSAFTS
;
A
#
# COMPACT_ATOMS: atom_id res chain seq x y z
N MET A 1 40.30 -2.81 35.80
CA MET A 1 39.59 -3.83 35.02
C MET A 1 38.79 -3.11 33.96
N SER A 2 39.31 -3.13 32.73
CA SER A 2 38.68 -2.57 31.54
C SER A 2 37.36 -3.30 31.28
N GLN A 3 36.24 -2.59 31.29
CA GLN A 3 34.98 -3.10 30.77
C GLN A 3 35.12 -3.14 29.25
N GLU A 4 35.17 -4.34 28.68
CA GLU A 4 35.02 -4.52 27.23
C GLU A 4 33.63 -4.03 26.82
N PRO A 5 33.52 -3.17 25.78
CA PRO A 5 32.23 -2.85 25.21
C PRO A 5 31.68 -4.10 24.52
N ASN A 6 30.67 -4.71 25.12
CA ASN A 6 29.90 -5.77 24.49
C ASN A 6 28.98 -5.16 23.42
N THR A 7 29.53 -4.91 22.23
CA THR A 7 28.79 -4.51 21.03
C THR A 7 29.26 -5.35 19.86
N SER A 8 28.82 -6.60 19.78
CA SER A 8 28.92 -7.41 18.57
C SER A 8 27.93 -6.90 17.51
N GLN A 9 28.13 -5.68 17.00
CA GLN A 9 27.48 -5.29 15.76
C GLN A 9 27.97 -6.24 14.67
N PRO A 10 27.06 -6.85 13.88
CA PRO A 10 27.45 -7.74 12.80
C PRO A 10 28.35 -6.98 11.83
N ILE A 11 29.58 -7.47 11.65
CA ILE A 11 30.53 -6.88 10.73
C ILE A 11 30.00 -7.10 9.31
N ILE A 12 29.63 -6.01 8.62
CA ILE A 12 29.27 -6.06 7.21
C ILE A 12 30.54 -6.39 6.44
N THR A 13 30.53 -7.53 5.74
CA THR A 13 31.70 -8.03 5.00
C THR A 13 31.54 -7.87 3.50
N ASP A 14 30.32 -7.61 3.01
CA ASP A 14 30.02 -7.49 1.57
C ASP A 14 28.67 -6.78 1.32
N ILE A 15 28.28 -6.63 0.06
CA ILE A 15 27.01 -6.06 -0.38
C ILE A 15 26.26 -7.06 -1.26
N LYS A 16 24.95 -7.24 -0.99
CA LYS A 16 24.03 -7.93 -1.89
C LYS A 16 23.08 -6.95 -2.54
N ARG A 17 22.94 -7.06 -3.86
CA ARG A 17 21.96 -6.30 -4.63
C ARG A 17 20.64 -7.06 -4.70
N ILE A 18 19.55 -6.38 -4.40
CA ILE A 18 18.20 -6.94 -4.46
C ILE A 18 17.25 -6.02 -5.22
N ALA A 19 16.22 -6.59 -5.86
CA ALA A 19 15.09 -5.86 -6.41
C ALA A 19 13.85 -6.14 -5.57
N VAL A 20 13.33 -5.12 -4.89
CA VAL A 20 12.13 -5.26 -4.05
C VAL A 20 10.92 -4.84 -4.88
N CYS A 21 10.01 -5.79 -5.12
CA CYS A 21 8.85 -5.62 -5.98
C CYS A 21 7.55 -5.68 -5.16
N GLY A 22 6.48 -5.07 -5.67
CA GLY A 22 5.18 -5.03 -4.98
C GLY A 22 4.20 -6.14 -5.37
N GLY A 23 4.57 -7.07 -6.24
CA GLY A 23 3.60 -7.87 -6.99
C GLY A 23 2.89 -7.05 -8.07
N SER A 24 2.06 -7.69 -8.88
CA SER A 24 1.26 -7.01 -9.90
C SER A 24 -0.01 -7.77 -10.28
N LEU A 25 -1.01 -6.98 -10.67
CA LEU A 25 -2.27 -7.42 -11.26
C LEU A 25 -2.42 -6.78 -12.64
N GLY A 26 -2.81 -7.57 -13.64
CA GLY A 26 -3.12 -7.06 -14.96
C GLY A 26 -4.10 -7.95 -15.71
N ARG A 27 -4.18 -7.74 -17.01
CA ARG A 27 -5.02 -8.50 -17.95
C ARG A 27 -4.22 -8.99 -19.13
N GLU A 28 -4.80 -9.91 -19.89
CA GLU A 28 -4.10 -10.68 -20.95
C GLU A 28 -3.16 -9.83 -21.80
N ARG A 29 -3.56 -8.63 -22.24
CA ARG A 29 -2.76 -7.77 -23.14
C ARG A 29 -2.21 -6.51 -22.48
N ARG A 30 -2.38 -6.39 -21.16
CA ARG A 30 -1.92 -5.22 -20.42
C ARG A 30 -1.62 -5.60 -18.99
N SER A 31 -0.33 -5.72 -18.68
CA SER A 31 0.16 -5.84 -17.31
C SER A 31 1.41 -5.00 -17.14
N TYR A 32 1.90 -4.88 -15.91
CA TYR A 32 3.13 -4.17 -15.65
C TYR A 32 3.86 -4.76 -14.45
N VAL A 33 5.16 -4.50 -14.31
CA VAL A 33 5.93 -4.82 -13.10
C VAL A 33 6.70 -3.59 -12.68
N ARG A 34 6.70 -3.30 -11.37
CA ARG A 34 7.44 -2.19 -10.76
C ARG A 34 8.21 -2.65 -9.54
N GLY A 35 9.34 -2.00 -9.30
CA GLY A 35 10.16 -2.24 -8.14
C GLY A 35 11.29 -1.24 -8.01
N GLN A 36 12.15 -1.47 -7.04
CA GLN A 36 13.37 -0.71 -6.81
C GLN A 36 14.53 -1.65 -6.59
N VAL A 37 15.68 -1.33 -7.18
CA VAL A 37 16.94 -2.04 -6.96
C VAL A 37 17.77 -1.30 -5.92
N VAL A 38 18.16 -2.02 -4.88
CA VAL A 38 18.91 -1.49 -3.73
C VAL A 38 20.07 -2.40 -3.36
N ASP A 39 21.11 -1.80 -2.79
CA ASP A 39 22.26 -2.48 -2.19
C ASP A 39 22.01 -2.68 -0.69
N VAL A 40 22.16 -3.92 -0.21
CA VAL A 40 22.02 -4.33 1.19
C VAL A 40 23.39 -4.76 1.71
N GLY A 41 23.83 -4.24 2.85
CA GLY A 41 25.03 -4.73 3.51
C GLY A 41 24.79 -6.14 4.08
N ILE A 42 25.72 -7.06 3.84
CA ILE A 42 25.60 -8.46 4.26
C ILE A 42 26.81 -8.91 5.09
N THR A 43 26.58 -9.91 5.93
CA THR A 43 27.64 -10.63 6.68
C THR A 43 28.09 -11.87 5.91
N ASP A 44 29.18 -12.52 6.34
CA ASP A 44 29.65 -13.76 5.70
C ASP A 44 28.61 -14.89 5.75
N LEU A 45 27.83 -14.98 6.84
CA LEU A 45 26.72 -15.94 6.95
C LEU A 45 25.68 -15.72 5.83
N MET A 46 25.44 -14.46 5.47
CA MET A 46 24.44 -14.05 4.49
C MET A 46 24.90 -14.24 3.04
N LYS A 47 26.17 -14.65 2.81
CA LYS A 47 26.66 -15.02 1.47
C LYS A 47 26.13 -16.39 1.02
N ALA A 48 25.59 -17.20 1.93
CA ALA A 48 25.06 -18.52 1.60
C ALA A 48 23.86 -18.44 0.62
N ASP A 49 23.96 -19.21 -0.45
CA ASP A 49 22.90 -19.32 -1.46
C ASP A 49 21.65 -20.01 -0.91
N GLY A 50 20.48 -19.63 -1.43
CA GLY A 50 19.19 -20.25 -1.09
C GLY A 50 18.58 -19.81 0.24
N LEU A 51 19.27 -19.01 1.06
CA LEU A 51 18.74 -18.46 2.32
C LEU A 51 18.08 -17.08 2.17
N TRP A 52 18.17 -16.48 0.98
CA TRP A 52 17.49 -15.23 0.66
C TRP A 52 16.15 -15.52 0.02
N ASP A 53 15.09 -14.96 0.59
CA ASP A 53 13.81 -14.87 -0.09
C ASP A 53 13.86 -13.68 -1.06
N LEU A 54 13.91 -13.96 -2.36
CA LEU A 54 13.94 -12.94 -3.41
C LEU A 54 12.59 -12.27 -3.66
N MET A 55 11.50 -12.78 -3.06
CA MET A 55 10.18 -12.15 -3.12
C MET A 55 10.11 -10.96 -2.17
N THR A 56 10.54 -11.16 -0.93
CA THR A 56 10.60 -10.11 0.09
C THR A 56 11.92 -9.35 0.07
N GLY A 57 12.98 -9.94 -0.47
CA GLY A 57 14.33 -9.40 -0.40
C GLY A 57 14.93 -9.50 0.99
N LEU A 58 14.48 -10.45 1.82
CA LEU A 58 14.95 -10.66 3.20
C LEU A 58 15.79 -11.94 3.31
N PHE A 59 16.74 -11.91 4.24
CA PHE A 59 17.46 -13.11 4.64
C PHE A 59 16.62 -13.89 5.66
N LYS A 60 16.64 -15.22 5.56
CA LYS A 60 15.87 -16.10 6.44
C LYS A 60 16.08 -15.77 7.92
N GLY A 61 14.99 -15.47 8.62
CA GLY A 61 14.98 -15.11 10.05
C GLY A 61 14.86 -13.61 10.32
N ASP A 62 15.08 -12.74 9.31
CA ASP A 62 14.94 -11.29 9.44
C ASP A 62 13.49 -10.80 9.31
N GLU A 63 12.57 -11.66 8.86
CA GLU A 63 11.16 -11.32 8.62
C GLU A 63 10.44 -10.85 9.89
N THR A 64 10.96 -11.21 11.07
CA THR A 64 10.40 -10.82 12.37
C THR A 64 11.08 -9.60 12.99
N LYS A 65 12.23 -9.19 12.45
CA LYS A 65 13.12 -8.17 13.04
C LYS A 65 13.26 -6.93 12.17
N ILE A 66 12.97 -7.04 10.88
CA ILE A 66 13.09 -5.92 9.94
C ILE A 66 12.21 -4.75 10.38
N THR A 67 12.70 -3.53 10.20
CA THR A 67 11.93 -2.31 10.44
C THR A 67 12.09 -1.38 9.23
N PRO A 68 11.12 -0.49 8.96
CA PRO A 68 11.25 0.49 7.88
C PRO A 68 12.50 1.36 8.01
N PHE A 69 13.00 1.60 9.23
CA PHE A 69 14.24 2.34 9.48
C PHE A 69 15.48 1.62 8.93
N LEU A 70 15.55 0.29 9.02
CA LEU A 70 16.64 -0.49 8.42
C LEU A 70 16.61 -0.40 6.89
N ASP A 71 15.41 -0.41 6.30
CA ASP A 71 15.22 -0.28 4.85
C ASP A 71 15.46 1.14 4.33
N PHE A 72 15.18 2.14 5.16
CA PHE A 72 15.42 3.55 4.85
C PHE A 72 16.89 3.83 4.50
N SER A 73 17.79 3.14 5.19
CA SER A 73 19.24 3.25 5.03
C SER A 73 19.79 2.52 3.80
N LEU A 74 18.96 1.78 3.05
CA LEU A 74 19.41 1.08 1.86
C LEU A 74 19.83 2.07 0.76
N ALA A 75 20.97 1.78 0.15
CA ALA A 75 21.50 2.60 -0.91
C ALA A 75 20.83 2.20 -2.24
N PRO A 76 20.18 3.13 -2.96
CA PRO A 76 19.66 2.83 -4.29
C PRO A 76 20.80 2.53 -5.26
N VAL A 77 20.56 1.59 -6.17
CA VAL A 77 21.48 1.30 -7.28
C VAL A 77 21.16 2.25 -8.42
N ARG A 78 22.14 3.04 -8.85
CA ARG A 78 21.89 4.08 -9.87
C ARG A 78 21.85 3.49 -11.27
N LYS A 79 20.75 3.69 -11.99
CA LYS A 79 20.53 3.27 -13.38
C LYS A 79 20.93 1.82 -13.69
N PRO A 80 20.48 0.81 -12.91
CA PRO A 80 20.67 -0.57 -13.29
C PRO A 80 19.96 -0.88 -14.61
N VAL A 81 20.59 -1.74 -15.41
CA VAL A 81 20.02 -2.31 -16.63
C VAL A 81 19.48 -3.68 -16.28
N LEU A 82 18.16 -3.82 -16.41
CA LEU A 82 17.41 -4.98 -15.97
C LEU A 82 16.73 -5.68 -17.14
N LYS A 83 16.30 -6.90 -16.89
CA LYS A 83 15.45 -7.70 -17.76
C LYS A 83 14.43 -8.44 -16.90
N LEU A 84 13.20 -8.53 -17.39
CA LEU A 84 12.10 -9.22 -16.72
C LEU A 84 11.82 -10.53 -17.47
N GLU A 85 11.71 -11.61 -16.70
CA GLU A 85 11.24 -12.89 -17.21
C GLU A 85 10.02 -13.32 -16.41
N VAL A 86 9.00 -13.84 -17.10
CA VAL A 86 7.76 -14.33 -16.49
C VAL A 86 7.62 -15.80 -16.84
N SER A 87 7.32 -16.60 -15.83
CA SER A 87 7.09 -18.03 -15.92
C SER A 87 5.69 -18.39 -15.41
N ASP A 88 5.11 -19.43 -15.99
CA ASP A 88 3.86 -20.01 -15.48
C ASP A 88 4.09 -20.80 -14.18
N ASN A 89 3.00 -21.32 -13.59
CA ASN A 89 3.05 -22.12 -12.36
C ASN A 89 3.86 -23.43 -12.48
N SER A 90 4.19 -23.90 -13.69
CA SER A 90 5.07 -25.06 -13.90
C SER A 90 6.56 -24.68 -13.96
N GLY A 91 6.87 -23.38 -13.92
CA GLY A 91 8.21 -22.83 -14.08
C GLY A 91 8.62 -22.61 -15.54
N LYS A 92 7.72 -22.84 -16.51
CA LYS A 92 8.02 -22.62 -17.92
C LYS A 92 8.02 -21.13 -18.22
N LEU A 93 9.11 -20.65 -18.82
CA LEU A 93 9.24 -19.28 -19.30
C LEU A 93 8.20 -18.98 -20.39
N ILE A 94 7.39 -17.95 -20.18
CA ILE A 94 6.31 -17.53 -21.09
C ILE A 94 6.51 -16.12 -21.66
N TYR A 95 7.34 -15.30 -21.03
CA TYR A 95 7.65 -13.96 -21.52
C TYR A 95 9.02 -13.49 -21.06
N THR A 96 9.63 -12.67 -21.91
CA THR A 96 10.93 -12.05 -21.67
C THR A 96 10.88 -10.62 -22.19
N SER A 97 11.18 -9.64 -21.34
CA SER A 97 11.20 -8.24 -21.74
C SER A 97 12.46 -7.90 -22.55
N GLY A 98 12.41 -6.75 -23.24
CA GLY A 98 13.61 -6.03 -23.63
C GLY A 98 14.37 -5.47 -22.41
N LYS A 99 15.46 -4.74 -22.67
CA LYS A 99 16.23 -4.07 -21.61
C LYS A 99 15.40 -2.97 -20.93
N ILE A 100 15.33 -3.04 -19.62
CA ILE A 100 14.67 -2.06 -18.75
C ILE A 100 15.77 -1.19 -18.13
N LYS A 101 15.73 0.12 -18.38
CA LYS A 101 16.63 1.07 -17.73
C LYS A 101 15.92 1.68 -16.53
N ALA A 102 16.43 1.39 -15.33
CA ALA A 102 15.96 2.02 -14.11
C ALA A 102 16.47 3.47 -14.01
N ASP A 103 15.88 4.25 -13.11
CA ASP A 103 16.26 5.64 -12.88
C ASP A 103 17.47 5.80 -11.93
N GLU A 104 17.75 7.05 -11.55
CA GLU A 104 18.86 7.39 -10.65
C GLU A 104 18.71 6.82 -9.23
N ASP A 105 17.48 6.55 -8.80
CA ASP A 105 17.15 6.03 -7.47
C ASP A 105 16.83 4.51 -7.52
N GLY A 106 17.13 3.87 -8.66
CA GLY A 106 16.99 2.42 -8.86
C GLY A 106 15.56 1.96 -9.09
N PHE A 107 14.59 2.87 -9.24
CA PHE A 107 13.21 2.50 -9.55
C PHE A 107 13.10 2.10 -11.02
N PHE A 108 12.28 1.10 -11.28
CA PHE A 108 11.98 0.64 -12.63
C PHE A 108 10.49 0.32 -12.79
N SER A 109 10.03 0.41 -14.04
CA SER A 109 8.70 -0.01 -14.47
C SER A 109 8.82 -0.69 -15.83
N CYS A 110 8.21 -1.85 -15.97
CA CYS A 110 8.13 -2.60 -17.22
C CYS A 110 6.65 -2.81 -17.57
N GLU A 111 6.15 -2.15 -18.60
CA GLU A 111 4.85 -2.52 -19.18
C GLU A 111 4.99 -3.79 -20.02
N ILE A 112 3.99 -4.67 -19.95
CA ILE A 112 3.90 -5.88 -20.77
C ILE A 112 2.61 -5.77 -21.58
N ARG A 113 2.76 -5.67 -22.90
CA ARG A 113 1.64 -5.59 -23.86
C ARG A 113 1.41 -6.90 -24.61
N ASP A 114 2.39 -7.78 -24.56
CA ASP A 114 2.29 -9.15 -25.04
C ASP A 114 1.16 -9.89 -24.35
N LYS A 115 0.53 -10.79 -25.11
CA LYS A 115 -0.56 -11.60 -24.57
C LYS A 115 0.00 -12.64 -23.60
N LEU A 116 -0.27 -12.48 -22.30
CA LEU A 116 0.06 -13.48 -21.28
C LEU A 116 -1.13 -14.42 -21.01
N PRO A 117 -0.89 -15.69 -20.67
CA PRO A 117 -1.95 -16.61 -20.26
C PRO A 117 -2.69 -16.10 -19.01
N VAL A 118 -3.99 -16.38 -18.92
CA VAL A 118 -4.78 -16.06 -17.72
C VAL A 118 -4.34 -16.94 -16.55
N GLY A 119 -4.26 -16.37 -15.35
CA GLY A 119 -3.92 -17.09 -14.12
C GLY A 119 -2.82 -16.43 -13.30
N PHE A 120 -2.22 -17.22 -12.42
CA PHE A 120 -1.09 -16.82 -11.58
C PHE A 120 0.23 -17.17 -12.29
N HIS A 121 1.20 -16.27 -12.16
CA HIS A 121 2.54 -16.37 -12.72
C HIS A 121 3.58 -15.88 -11.73
N ASP A 122 4.81 -16.33 -11.93
CA ASP A 122 5.98 -15.83 -11.25
C ASP A 122 6.80 -14.97 -12.21
N PHE A 123 7.36 -13.87 -11.71
CA PHE A 123 8.34 -13.11 -12.46
C PHE A 123 9.66 -13.02 -11.71
N GLN A 124 10.74 -12.86 -12.47
CA GLN A 124 12.07 -12.61 -11.96
C GLN A 124 12.69 -11.38 -12.61
N VAL A 125 13.40 -10.61 -11.79
CA VAL A 125 14.13 -9.42 -12.20
C VAL A 125 15.61 -9.79 -12.29
N ILE A 126 16.14 -9.70 -13.50
CA ILE A 126 17.51 -10.05 -13.82
C ILE A 126 18.29 -8.76 -14.02
N LEU A 127 19.41 -8.61 -13.32
CA LEU A 127 20.37 -7.55 -13.55
C LEU A 127 21.33 -7.97 -14.66
N GLU A 128 21.36 -7.20 -15.76
CA GLU A 128 22.28 -7.43 -16.88
C GLU A 128 23.51 -6.50 -16.85
N GLY A 129 23.44 -5.39 -16.10
CA GLY A 129 24.55 -4.44 -15.98
C GLY A 129 24.15 -3.11 -15.35
N LEU A 130 25.01 -2.10 -15.54
CA LEU A 130 24.85 -0.75 -15.00
C LEU A 130 25.05 0.30 -16.11
N ASP A 131 24.18 1.32 -16.16
CA ASP A 131 24.29 2.47 -17.08
C ASP A 131 24.77 3.74 -16.36
N SER A 132 25.55 3.57 -15.28
CA SER A 132 26.01 4.66 -14.40
C SER A 132 27.49 4.48 -14.05
N PHE A 133 28.34 5.34 -14.59
CA PHE A 133 29.77 5.37 -14.27
C PHE A 133 30.01 5.58 -12.77
N ARG A 134 29.23 6.43 -12.11
CA ARG A 134 29.36 6.65 -10.66
C ARG A 134 29.03 5.39 -9.85
N GLN A 135 28.01 4.63 -10.26
CA GLN A 135 27.71 3.35 -9.60
C GLN A 135 28.85 2.37 -9.85
N TYR A 136 29.36 2.30 -11.08
CA TYR A 136 30.50 1.46 -11.41
C TYR A 136 31.75 1.79 -10.56
N SER A 137 32.07 3.07 -10.37
CA SER A 137 33.17 3.50 -9.49
C SER A 137 32.93 3.14 -8.02
N LYS A 138 31.68 3.24 -7.54
CA LYS A 138 31.30 2.83 -6.19
C LYS A 138 31.50 1.33 -6.01
N ASP A 139 31.02 0.52 -6.96
CA ASP A 139 31.16 -0.94 -6.94
C ASP A 139 32.64 -1.35 -6.95
N LEU A 140 33.49 -0.71 -7.76
CA LEU A 140 34.94 -0.93 -7.76
C LEU A 140 35.60 -0.66 -6.41
N ALA A 141 35.17 0.39 -5.69
CA ALA A 141 35.73 0.74 -4.39
C ALA A 141 35.38 -0.28 -3.29
N HIS A 142 34.30 -1.05 -3.46
CA HIS A 142 33.88 -2.10 -2.53
C HIS A 142 34.54 -3.46 -2.82
N LEU A 143 35.11 -3.66 -4.01
CA LEU A 143 35.78 -4.90 -4.37
C LEU A 143 37.15 -4.99 -3.68
N ASN A 144 37.20 -5.72 -2.56
CA ASN A 144 38.45 -6.22 -1.99
C ASN A 144 39.01 -7.35 -2.85
N ALA A 145 39.76 -7.07 -3.92
CA ALA A 145 40.68 -7.99 -4.61
C ALA A 145 40.30 -9.50 -4.65
N THR A 146 39.03 -9.84 -4.85
CA THR A 146 38.52 -11.21 -4.98
C THR A 146 37.93 -11.39 -6.37
N GLU A 147 38.23 -12.53 -6.99
CA GLU A 147 38.10 -12.80 -8.43
C GLU A 147 36.65 -12.83 -8.98
N ASP A 148 35.63 -12.75 -8.12
CA ASP A 148 34.22 -12.75 -8.51
C ASP A 148 33.62 -11.35 -8.50
N SER A 149 34.04 -10.50 -9.45
CA SER A 149 33.44 -9.17 -9.57
C SER A 149 31.94 -9.28 -9.87
N ILE A 150 31.10 -8.73 -8.99
CA ILE A 150 29.67 -8.44 -9.24
C ILE A 150 29.48 -7.62 -10.54
N LEU A 151 30.55 -6.95 -10.98
CA LEU A 151 30.67 -6.29 -12.27
C LEU A 151 30.56 -7.29 -13.44
N GLY A 152 29.39 -7.34 -14.06
CA GLY A 152 29.17 -8.01 -15.35
C GLY A 152 28.52 -9.39 -15.30
N LYS A 153 28.26 -9.97 -14.12
CA LYS A 153 27.49 -11.21 -14.03
C LYS A 153 25.99 -10.93 -14.12
N THR A 154 25.32 -11.59 -15.06
CA THR A 154 23.87 -11.61 -15.13
C THR A 154 23.33 -12.37 -13.92
N THR A 155 22.56 -11.72 -13.06
CA THR A 155 22.10 -12.31 -11.80
C THR A 155 20.63 -11.98 -11.51
N ILE A 156 19.92 -12.93 -10.91
CA ILE A 156 18.54 -12.70 -10.45
C ILE A 156 18.62 -11.90 -9.15
N VAL A 157 18.12 -10.67 -9.18
CA VAL A 157 18.14 -9.75 -8.03
C VAL A 157 16.80 -9.71 -7.30
N GLY A 158 15.71 -10.16 -7.90
CA GLY A 158 14.41 -10.19 -7.23
C GLY A 158 13.41 -11.07 -7.95
N LYS A 159 12.33 -11.40 -7.25
CA LYS A 159 11.19 -12.16 -7.76
C LYS A 159 9.88 -11.51 -7.31
N GLY A 160 8.79 -11.85 -7.96
CA GLY A 160 7.46 -11.40 -7.56
C GLY A 160 6.34 -12.20 -8.19
N LYS A 161 5.11 -11.97 -7.72
CA LYS A 161 3.90 -12.59 -8.26
C LYS A 161 3.23 -11.67 -9.27
N LEU A 162 2.72 -12.24 -10.35
CA LEU A 162 1.90 -11.55 -11.35
C LEU A 162 0.61 -12.35 -11.55
N ARG A 163 -0.54 -11.68 -11.43
CA ARG A 163 -1.84 -12.27 -11.78
C ARG A 163 -2.40 -11.63 -13.05
N ILE A 164 -2.81 -12.45 -13.99
CA ILE A 164 -3.43 -12.04 -15.25
C ILE A 164 -4.90 -12.44 -15.25
N LEU A 165 -5.78 -11.45 -15.37
CA LEU A 165 -7.22 -11.63 -15.52
C LEU A 165 -7.60 -11.75 -17.00
N PRO A 166 -8.67 -12.51 -17.33
CA PRO A 166 -9.23 -12.51 -18.69
C PRO A 166 -9.84 -11.15 -19.04
N GLU A 167 -9.83 -10.74 -20.31
CA GLU A 167 -10.42 -9.45 -20.74
C GLU A 167 -11.94 -9.38 -20.47
N GLU A 168 -12.61 -10.52 -20.43
CA GLU A 168 -14.03 -10.68 -20.10
C GLU A 168 -14.32 -10.81 -18.60
N TYR A 169 -13.33 -10.67 -17.72
CA TYR A 169 -13.52 -10.77 -16.27
C TYR A 169 -14.60 -9.78 -15.78
N GLN A 170 -15.60 -10.30 -15.06
CA GLN A 170 -16.70 -9.52 -14.47
C GLN A 170 -16.75 -9.63 -12.94
N GLY A 171 -15.74 -10.25 -12.34
CA GLY A 171 -15.64 -10.47 -10.91
C GLY A 171 -15.20 -9.22 -10.15
N ILE A 172 -14.87 -9.44 -8.88
CA ILE A 172 -14.49 -8.38 -7.94
C ILE A 172 -12.97 -8.26 -7.89
N VAL A 173 -12.48 -7.02 -7.84
CA VAL A 173 -11.14 -6.67 -7.37
C VAL A 173 -11.30 -5.84 -6.10
N VAL A 174 -10.59 -6.21 -5.04
CA VAL A 174 -10.59 -5.48 -3.78
C VAL A 174 -9.35 -4.59 -3.73
N THR A 175 -9.55 -3.32 -3.43
CA THR A 175 -8.46 -2.40 -3.13
C THR A 175 -8.65 -1.84 -1.75
N SER A 176 -7.66 -2.00 -0.90
CA SER A 176 -7.73 -1.60 0.50
C SER A 176 -6.59 -0.66 0.87
N ASP A 177 -6.91 0.35 1.66
CA ASP A 177 -5.90 1.08 2.41
C ASP A 177 -5.30 0.20 3.53
N ILE A 178 -4.13 0.59 4.04
CA ILE A 178 -3.48 -0.11 5.14
C ILE A 178 -3.75 0.58 6.48
N ASP A 179 -3.55 1.88 6.54
CA ASP A 179 -3.37 2.63 7.77
C ASP A 179 -4.75 2.98 8.35
N GLN A 180 -5.06 2.59 9.59
CA GLN A 180 -6.42 2.66 10.16
C GLN A 180 -7.51 1.91 9.37
N THR A 181 -7.15 1.12 8.36
CA THR A 181 -8.07 0.24 7.62
C THR A 181 -7.74 -1.23 7.88
N TYR A 182 -6.50 -1.64 7.66
CA TYR A 182 -6.00 -2.97 8.00
C TYR A 182 -5.23 -2.94 9.33
N LEU A 183 -4.32 -2.00 9.51
CA LEU A 183 -3.46 -1.90 10.69
C LEU A 183 -4.00 -0.86 11.68
N ALA A 184 -3.89 -1.21 12.97
CA ALA A 184 -4.17 -0.29 14.07
C ALA A 184 -2.96 0.63 14.28
N THR A 185 -2.86 1.72 13.50
CA THR A 185 -1.73 2.66 13.53
C THR A 185 -2.08 3.98 14.23
N ASP A 186 -1.32 4.43 15.22
CA ASP A 186 -1.53 5.78 15.79
C ASP A 186 -0.97 6.87 14.85
N ILE A 187 -1.75 7.25 13.84
CA ILE A 187 -1.33 8.22 12.81
C ILE A 187 -1.46 9.67 13.33
N HIS A 188 -2.16 9.87 14.45
CA HIS A 188 -2.64 11.19 14.89
C HIS A 188 -1.59 12.04 15.61
N SER A 189 -0.50 11.43 16.07
CA SER A 189 0.63 12.15 16.64
C SER A 189 1.84 12.06 15.71
N GLY A 190 2.58 13.16 15.54
CA GLY A 190 3.88 13.12 14.85
C GLY A 190 4.84 12.09 15.47
N LYS A 191 4.62 11.75 16.74
CA LYS A 191 5.31 10.67 17.47
C LYS A 191 4.93 9.28 16.95
N GLY A 192 3.65 9.02 16.65
CA GLY A 192 3.18 7.74 16.14
C GLY A 192 3.63 7.45 14.70
N LYS A 193 3.63 8.47 13.82
CA LYS A 193 4.23 8.35 12.47
C LYS A 193 5.71 7.97 12.52
N PHE A 194 6.42 8.42 13.54
CA PHE A 194 7.83 8.11 13.74
C PHE A 194 8.04 6.74 14.38
N SER A 195 7.23 6.35 15.37
CA SER A 195 7.34 5.00 15.97
C SER A 195 7.11 3.91 14.94
N ALA A 196 6.22 4.15 13.97
CA ALA A 196 5.95 3.22 12.88
C ALA A 196 7.20 2.82 12.06
N LEU A 197 8.26 3.64 12.04
CA LEU A 197 9.54 3.35 11.39
C LEU A 197 10.36 2.28 12.13
N PHE A 198 10.10 2.08 13.42
CA PHE A 198 10.84 1.17 14.30
C PHE A 198 10.03 -0.08 14.65
N GLU A 199 8.77 -0.14 14.22
CA GLU A 199 7.92 -1.29 14.43
C GLU A 199 8.30 -2.44 13.50
N THR A 200 8.55 -3.60 14.11
CA THR A 200 8.73 -4.86 13.38
C THR A 200 7.39 -5.42 12.91
N PRO A 201 7.39 -6.41 11.99
CA PRO A 201 6.16 -7.08 11.58
C PRO A 201 5.35 -7.67 12.73
N ASN A 202 6.00 -8.11 13.81
CA ASN A 202 5.32 -8.64 14.99
C ASN A 202 4.69 -7.55 15.87
N GLN A 203 5.25 -6.35 15.87
CA GLN A 203 4.72 -5.21 16.62
C GLN A 203 3.56 -4.53 15.89
N LYS A 204 3.50 -4.64 14.55
CA LYS A 204 2.37 -4.16 13.76
C LYS A 204 1.15 -5.04 13.99
N GLN A 205 0.11 -4.45 14.56
CA GLN A 205 -1.14 -5.11 14.89
C GLN A 205 -2.20 -4.78 13.85
N ALA A 206 -2.83 -5.82 13.31
CA ALA A 206 -4.04 -5.65 12.51
C ALA A 206 -5.21 -5.21 13.41
N LEU A 207 -6.13 -4.44 12.84
CA LEU A 207 -7.43 -4.22 13.46
C LEU A 207 -8.13 -5.59 13.64
N PRO A 208 -8.81 -5.82 14.78
CA PRO A 208 -9.44 -7.10 15.07
C PRO A 208 -10.38 -7.55 13.94
N GLY A 209 -10.22 -8.80 13.48
CA GLY A 209 -11.02 -9.42 12.43
C GLY A 209 -10.70 -9.00 10.99
N MET A 210 -9.84 -7.99 10.77
CA MET A 210 -9.52 -7.56 9.40
C MET A 210 -8.77 -8.62 8.57
N PRO A 211 -7.78 -9.36 9.11
CA PRO A 211 -7.16 -10.46 8.37
C PRO A 211 -8.17 -11.53 7.95
N GLU A 212 -9.10 -11.90 8.84
CA GLU A 212 -10.20 -12.81 8.54
C GLU A 212 -11.12 -12.24 7.47
N LEU A 213 -11.48 -10.96 7.56
CA LEU A 213 -12.32 -10.28 6.57
C LEU A 213 -11.75 -10.39 5.15
N TYR A 214 -10.46 -10.11 4.97
CA TYR A 214 -9.81 -10.24 3.66
C TYR A 214 -9.84 -11.67 3.14
N ARG A 215 -9.60 -12.67 4.00
CA ARG A 215 -9.63 -14.09 3.61
C ARG A 215 -11.03 -14.52 3.21
N GLU A 216 -12.04 -14.20 4.03
CA GLU A 216 -13.43 -14.55 3.77
C GLU A 216 -13.97 -13.85 2.52
N LEU A 217 -13.69 -12.56 2.36
CA LEU A 217 -14.10 -11.81 1.17
C LEU A 217 -13.49 -12.44 -0.10
N ARG A 218 -12.21 -12.82 -0.04
CA ARG A 218 -11.55 -13.48 -1.17
C ARG A 218 -12.15 -14.83 -1.49
N ILE A 219 -12.53 -15.62 -0.49
CA ILE A 219 -13.22 -16.90 -0.67
C ILE A 219 -14.60 -16.68 -1.31
N ALA A 220 -15.41 -15.78 -0.73
CA ALA A 220 -16.78 -15.50 -1.17
C ALA A 220 -16.86 -15.01 -2.62
N THR A 221 -15.88 -14.22 -3.03
CA THR A 221 -15.84 -13.58 -4.35
C THR A 221 -15.03 -14.39 -5.38
N ASN A 222 -14.95 -15.70 -5.18
CA ASN A 222 -14.26 -16.65 -6.07
C ASN A 222 -12.80 -16.26 -6.34
N ASN A 223 -12.02 -16.17 -5.25
CA ASN A 223 -10.60 -15.86 -5.28
C ASN A 223 -10.32 -14.47 -5.88
N SER A 224 -11.07 -13.43 -5.47
CA SER A 224 -10.84 -12.06 -5.96
C SER A 224 -9.41 -11.58 -5.71
N PRO A 225 -8.85 -10.74 -6.61
CA PRO A 225 -7.59 -10.08 -6.32
C PRO A 225 -7.72 -9.05 -5.20
N LEU A 226 -6.66 -8.93 -4.38
CA LEU A 226 -6.52 -7.92 -3.34
C LEU A 226 -5.27 -7.09 -3.59
N ALA A 227 -5.46 -5.78 -3.70
CA ALA A 227 -4.40 -4.78 -3.79
C ALA A 227 -4.40 -3.90 -2.53
N PHE A 228 -3.23 -3.68 -1.94
CA PHE A 228 -3.08 -2.67 -0.89
C PHE A 228 -2.47 -1.38 -1.46
N ILE A 229 -3.01 -0.24 -1.05
CA ILE A 229 -2.45 1.08 -1.36
C ILE A 229 -2.21 1.81 -0.04
N SER A 230 -1.00 2.31 0.20
CA SER A 230 -0.72 3.18 1.33
C SER A 230 0.15 4.36 0.90
N ALA A 231 -0.11 5.52 1.48
CA ALA A 231 0.73 6.70 1.30
C ALA A 231 2.05 6.62 2.08
N SER A 232 2.28 5.53 2.84
CA SER A 232 3.55 5.23 3.47
C SER A 232 4.69 5.11 2.45
N PRO A 233 5.91 5.54 2.79
CA PRO A 233 7.05 5.49 1.88
C PRO A 233 7.44 4.08 1.43
N HIS A 234 8.05 3.97 0.25
CA HIS A 234 8.49 2.70 -0.35
C HIS A 234 9.40 1.83 0.53
N PHE A 235 10.19 2.42 1.45
CA PHE A 235 11.03 1.67 2.37
C PHE A 235 10.25 0.91 3.45
N PHE A 236 8.92 1.06 3.53
CA PHE A 236 8.06 0.17 4.33
C PHE A 236 7.83 -1.19 3.66
N ARG A 237 8.21 -1.37 2.38
CA ARG A 237 7.82 -2.51 1.55
C ARG A 237 8.11 -3.86 2.17
N ARG A 238 9.35 -4.12 2.61
CA ARG A 238 9.73 -5.44 3.14
C ARG A 238 9.04 -5.72 4.48
N THR A 239 8.93 -4.72 5.35
CA THR A 239 8.17 -4.82 6.61
C THR A 239 6.69 -5.11 6.34
N MET A 240 6.04 -4.39 5.42
CA MET A 240 4.62 -4.61 5.09
C MET A 240 4.38 -5.98 4.48
N LEU A 241 5.21 -6.43 3.53
CA LEU A 241 5.10 -7.77 2.95
C LEU A 241 5.24 -8.86 4.03
N ALA A 242 6.18 -8.70 4.95
CA ALA A 242 6.34 -9.62 6.08
C ALA A 242 5.14 -9.57 7.05
N THR A 243 4.56 -8.40 7.34
CA THR A 243 3.36 -8.26 8.17
C THR A 243 2.15 -8.94 7.51
N ILE A 244 1.91 -8.70 6.22
CA ILE A 244 0.81 -9.28 5.44
C ILE A 244 0.96 -10.82 5.38
N ALA A 245 2.18 -11.31 5.17
CA ALA A 245 2.48 -12.73 5.20
C ALA A 245 2.24 -13.36 6.58
N LYS A 246 2.67 -12.69 7.67
CA LYS A 246 2.41 -13.11 9.06
C LYS A 246 0.92 -13.25 9.34
N ASP A 247 0.11 -12.34 8.81
CA ASP A 247 -1.35 -12.35 8.98
C ASP A 247 -2.07 -13.29 8.00
N ASN A 248 -1.33 -14.06 7.18
CA ASN A 248 -1.85 -14.99 6.18
C ASN A 248 -2.81 -14.33 5.18
N ILE A 249 -2.51 -13.09 4.77
CA ILE A 249 -3.30 -12.37 3.77
C ILE A 249 -2.64 -12.56 2.41
N GLN A 250 -3.38 -13.10 1.45
CA GLN A 250 -2.90 -13.21 0.07
C GLN A 250 -3.23 -11.93 -0.69
N ILE A 251 -2.22 -11.35 -1.35
CA ILE A 251 -2.33 -10.11 -2.12
C ILE A 251 -1.73 -10.30 -3.51
N GLU A 252 -2.21 -9.51 -4.47
CA GLU A 252 -1.64 -9.41 -5.80
C GLU A 252 -0.71 -8.21 -5.93
N SER A 253 -0.98 -7.12 -5.22
CA SER A 253 -0.12 -5.92 -5.27
C SER A 253 -0.08 -5.12 -3.96
N LEU A 254 1.07 -4.48 -3.73
CA LEU A 254 1.32 -3.52 -2.65
C LEU A 254 1.90 -2.22 -3.23
N HIS A 255 1.12 -1.14 -3.17
CA HIS A 255 1.49 0.18 -3.65
C HIS A 255 1.91 1.06 -2.47
N LEU A 256 3.15 1.55 -2.51
CA LEU A 256 3.73 2.46 -1.51
C LEU A 256 4.30 3.69 -2.20
N LYS A 257 4.28 4.82 -1.51
CA LYS A 257 4.68 6.11 -2.07
C LYS A 257 6.17 6.17 -2.35
N TYR A 258 6.52 6.44 -3.61
CA TYR A 258 7.92 6.59 -4.01
C TYR A 258 8.34 8.02 -3.65
N LEU A 259 9.41 8.13 -2.86
CA LEU A 259 9.94 9.42 -2.43
C LEU A 259 11.20 9.69 -3.24
N GLU A 260 11.21 10.79 -3.97
CA GLU A 260 12.37 11.24 -4.74
C GLU A 260 13.53 11.62 -3.81
N GLY A 261 14.76 11.59 -4.32
CA GLY A 261 15.98 11.87 -3.55
C GLY A 261 15.97 13.19 -2.75
N THR A 262 15.37 14.27 -3.26
CA THR A 262 15.25 15.55 -2.54
C THR A 262 14.39 15.43 -1.28
N ILE A 263 13.32 14.64 -1.37
CA ILE A 263 12.38 14.40 -0.27
C ILE A 263 13.02 13.46 0.76
N LYS A 264 13.73 12.43 0.30
CA LYS A 264 14.52 11.55 1.16
C LYS A 264 15.55 12.34 1.96
N GLY A 265 16.33 13.22 1.31
CA GLY A 265 17.34 14.06 1.97
C GLY A 265 16.77 15.06 2.99
N VAL A 266 15.51 15.46 2.83
CA VAL A 266 14.78 16.25 3.82
C VAL A 266 14.38 15.39 5.02
N PHE A 267 13.86 14.19 4.77
CA PHE A 267 13.48 13.24 5.80
C PHE A 267 14.69 12.79 6.63
N ASP A 268 15.82 12.51 5.97
CA ASP A 268 17.12 12.18 6.59
C ASP A 268 17.47 13.19 7.70
N LYS A 269 17.44 14.50 7.36
CA LYS A 269 17.77 15.57 8.31
C LYS A 269 16.82 15.63 9.51
N VAL A 270 15.54 15.34 9.30
CA VAL A 270 14.53 15.34 10.38
C VAL A 270 14.79 14.19 11.34
N ILE A 271 15.04 13.00 10.79
CA ILE A 271 15.38 11.80 11.54
C ILE A 271 16.68 12.03 12.33
N ASP A 272 17.76 12.48 11.69
CA ASP A 272 19.05 12.74 12.34
C ASP A 272 18.93 13.74 13.50
N THR A 273 18.12 14.80 13.32
CA THR A 273 17.89 15.80 14.37
C THR A 273 17.18 15.20 15.60
N ILE A 274 16.28 14.23 15.40
CA ILE A 274 15.57 13.55 16.49
C ILE A 274 16.51 12.57 17.22
N PHE A 275 17.46 11.96 16.50
CA PHE A 275 18.35 10.93 17.02
C PHE A 275 19.69 11.42 17.58
N ASN A 276 19.99 12.73 17.53
CA ASN A 276 21.14 13.31 18.21
C ASN A 276 20.79 13.70 19.67
N PRO A 277 21.05 12.83 20.67
CA PRO A 277 20.69 13.10 22.07
C PRO A 277 21.38 14.37 22.61
N ILE A 278 22.57 14.70 22.12
CA ILE A 278 23.38 15.83 22.61
C ILE A 278 22.76 17.18 22.17
N GLU A 279 22.30 17.30 20.92
CA GLU A 279 21.62 18.53 20.45
C GLU A 279 20.22 18.70 21.05
N PHE A 280 19.49 17.59 21.24
CA PHE A 280 18.18 17.59 21.88
C PHE A 280 18.25 18.05 23.34
N LEU A 281 19.24 17.57 24.11
CA LEU A 281 19.45 17.94 25.51
C LEU A 281 19.98 19.37 25.70
N GLN A 282 20.79 19.90 24.78
CA GLN A 282 21.42 21.21 24.94
C GLN A 282 20.58 22.38 24.43
N ASN A 283 19.84 22.22 23.33
CA ASN A 283 19.20 23.36 22.65
C ASN A 283 17.66 23.35 22.68
N GLY A 284 17.05 22.24 23.12
CA GLY A 284 15.61 22.05 23.10
C GLY A 284 14.99 22.10 21.69
N PHE A 285 13.70 21.81 21.59
CA PHE A 285 13.00 21.59 20.30
C PHE A 285 12.92 22.83 19.37
N LYS A 286 13.19 24.05 19.87
CA LYS A 286 12.81 25.31 19.18
C LYS A 286 13.83 25.84 18.14
N PRO A 287 15.15 25.87 18.40
CA PRO A 287 16.10 26.51 17.47
C PRO A 287 16.38 25.67 16.22
N ALA A 288 16.46 24.34 16.35
CA ALA A 288 16.67 23.42 15.24
C ALA A 288 15.46 23.40 14.28
N TRP A 289 14.25 23.30 14.83
CA TRP A 289 12.99 23.28 14.08
C TRP A 289 12.75 24.53 13.21
N SER A 290 13.17 25.71 13.70
CA SER A 290 12.98 26.98 12.98
C SER A 290 13.78 27.10 11.67
N ARG A 291 14.98 26.49 11.61
CA ARG A 291 15.85 26.50 10.43
C ARG A 291 15.38 25.49 9.39
N THR A 292 14.90 24.34 9.83
CA THR A 292 14.37 23.30 8.94
C THR A 292 13.04 23.76 8.32
N LYS A 293 12.13 24.40 9.09
CA LYS A 293 10.79 24.84 8.64
C LYS A 293 10.79 25.72 7.37
N LYS A 294 11.83 26.54 7.14
CA LYS A 294 11.94 27.43 5.98
C LYS A 294 12.33 26.72 4.68
N PHE A 295 12.98 25.55 4.76
CA PHE A 295 13.36 24.70 3.62
C PHE A 295 12.34 23.59 3.31
N LEU A 296 11.28 23.51 4.12
CA LEU A 296 10.43 22.34 4.27
C LEU A 296 9.03 22.50 3.68
N GLY A 297 8.60 23.71 3.32
CA GLY A 297 7.21 23.98 2.91
C GLY A 297 6.73 23.09 1.77
N ALA A 298 7.40 23.13 0.61
CA ALA A 298 7.00 22.37 -0.58
C ALA A 298 7.32 20.86 -0.49
N SER A 299 8.44 20.48 0.15
CA SER A 299 8.84 19.07 0.29
C SER A 299 8.00 18.31 1.34
N TYR A 300 7.54 18.98 2.41
CA TYR A 300 6.56 18.39 3.32
C TYR A 300 5.19 18.28 2.67
N GLN A 301 4.75 19.30 1.93
CA GLN A 301 3.50 19.26 1.20
C GLN A 301 3.45 18.06 0.24
N SER A 302 4.55 17.82 -0.50
CA SER A 302 4.74 16.64 -1.34
C SER A 302 4.73 15.32 -0.55
N LEU A 303 5.35 15.25 0.63
CA LEU A 303 5.30 14.08 1.53
C LEU A 303 3.88 13.77 2.00
N PHE A 304 3.09 14.80 2.33
CA PHE A 304 1.73 14.69 2.86
C PHE A 304 0.62 14.71 1.80
N ASP A 305 0.94 14.86 0.51
CA ASP A 305 -0.02 14.71 -0.58
C ASP A 305 -0.37 13.22 -0.79
N GLN A 306 -1.22 12.71 0.11
CA GLN A 306 -1.75 11.35 0.09
C GLN A 306 -2.84 11.21 -0.99
N MET A 307 -3.61 12.28 -1.21
CA MET A 307 -4.75 12.33 -2.12
C MET A 307 -4.31 12.13 -3.57
N SER A 308 -3.36 12.93 -4.04
CA SER A 308 -2.80 12.80 -5.39
C SER A 308 -2.22 11.42 -5.64
N TYR A 309 -1.46 10.89 -4.66
CA TYR A 309 -0.80 9.60 -4.79
C TYR A 309 -1.81 8.45 -4.89
N LYS A 310 -2.71 8.29 -3.90
CA LYS A 310 -3.69 7.19 -3.90
C LYS A 310 -4.62 7.27 -5.13
N LEU A 311 -5.10 8.46 -5.47
CA LEU A 311 -5.94 8.67 -6.66
C LEU A 311 -5.19 8.29 -7.95
N SER A 312 -3.92 8.69 -8.08
CA SER A 312 -3.09 8.33 -9.24
C SER A 312 -2.88 6.82 -9.36
N ILE A 313 -2.73 6.10 -8.25
CA ILE A 313 -2.57 4.64 -8.26
C ILE A 313 -3.88 3.96 -8.64
N LEU A 314 -5.01 4.34 -8.05
CA LEU A 314 -6.32 3.77 -8.40
C LEU A 314 -6.62 3.92 -9.90
N LEU A 315 -6.41 5.13 -10.45
CA LEU A 315 -6.59 5.37 -11.88
C LEU A 315 -5.57 4.60 -12.73
N TYR A 316 -4.32 4.52 -12.27
CA TYR A 316 -3.30 3.76 -12.99
C TYR A 316 -3.64 2.27 -13.03
N ASP A 317 -4.06 1.66 -11.91
CA ASP A 317 -4.42 0.25 -11.87
C ASP A 317 -5.67 -0.04 -12.70
N ARG A 318 -6.65 0.87 -12.69
CA ARG A 318 -7.87 0.74 -13.50
C ARG A 318 -7.58 0.51 -14.98
N ILE A 319 -6.56 1.17 -15.53
CA ILE A 319 -6.11 1.01 -16.92
C ILE A 319 -5.72 -0.45 -17.25
N TYR A 320 -5.21 -1.18 -16.27
CA TYR A 320 -4.76 -2.58 -16.37
C TYR A 320 -5.83 -3.60 -15.98
N LEU A 321 -6.95 -3.16 -15.40
CA LEU A 321 -8.07 -4.04 -15.09
C LEU A 321 -8.99 -4.25 -16.32
N PRO A 322 -9.65 -5.42 -16.44
CA PRO A 322 -10.66 -5.64 -17.46
C PRO A 322 -11.88 -4.71 -17.33
N THR A 323 -12.50 -4.33 -18.46
CA THR A 323 -13.59 -3.32 -18.49
C THR A 323 -14.81 -3.70 -17.64
N GLN A 324 -15.14 -4.99 -17.56
CA GLN A 324 -16.32 -5.46 -16.82
C GLN A 324 -16.06 -5.74 -15.35
N THR A 325 -14.80 -5.63 -14.90
CA THR A 325 -14.42 -5.76 -13.49
C THR A 325 -15.18 -4.78 -12.61
N LYS A 326 -15.65 -5.30 -11.48
CA LYS A 326 -16.23 -4.53 -10.39
C LYS A 326 -15.21 -4.37 -9.26
N GLU A 327 -15.28 -3.26 -8.53
CA GLU A 327 -14.31 -2.95 -7.48
C GLU A 327 -14.97 -2.77 -6.11
N ILE A 328 -14.32 -3.27 -5.07
CA ILE A 328 -14.63 -2.95 -3.67
C ILE A 328 -13.46 -2.13 -3.12
N LEU A 329 -13.76 -0.94 -2.61
CA LEU A 329 -12.77 -0.02 -2.06
C LEU A 329 -12.93 0.04 -0.54
N LEU A 330 -11.86 -0.22 0.19
CA LEU A 330 -11.82 -0.16 1.65
C LEU A 330 -10.81 0.91 2.06
N GLY A 331 -11.22 1.82 2.95
CA GLY A 331 -10.35 2.89 3.45
C GLY A 331 -10.77 3.35 4.82
N ASP A 332 -10.29 4.51 5.27
CA ASP A 332 -10.57 5.04 6.61
C ASP A 332 -11.02 6.51 6.59
N ASN A 333 -11.58 6.97 7.72
CA ASN A 333 -12.07 8.34 7.89
C ASN A 333 -10.99 9.31 8.40
N THR A 334 -9.82 8.85 8.84
CA THR A 334 -8.75 9.72 9.35
C THR A 334 -7.96 10.40 8.24
N GLU A 335 -7.80 9.71 7.11
CA GLU A 335 -7.21 10.28 5.92
C GLU A 335 -8.26 10.98 5.05
N SER A 336 -8.19 10.82 3.74
CA SER A 336 -9.14 11.42 2.79
C SER A 336 -9.67 10.38 1.83
N ASP A 337 -9.70 9.10 2.24
CA ASP A 337 -10.07 7.97 1.39
C ASP A 337 -11.49 8.09 0.85
N TYR A 338 -12.43 8.56 1.68
CA TYR A 338 -13.80 8.86 1.26
C TYR A 338 -13.86 9.90 0.13
N MET A 339 -12.98 10.91 0.13
CA MET A 339 -12.87 11.88 -0.96
C MET A 339 -12.15 11.28 -2.18
N ILE A 340 -11.05 10.57 -1.97
CA ILE A 340 -10.24 9.93 -3.01
C ILE A 340 -11.08 8.92 -3.81
N PHE A 341 -11.83 8.06 -3.12
CA PHE A 341 -12.70 7.06 -3.74
C PHE A 341 -13.91 7.69 -4.43
N THR A 342 -14.44 8.80 -3.91
CA THR A 342 -15.50 9.56 -4.59
C THR A 342 -14.98 10.18 -5.90
N LEU A 343 -13.80 10.82 -5.87
CA LEU A 343 -13.17 11.38 -7.08
C LEU A 343 -12.84 10.30 -8.11
N TYR A 344 -12.29 9.17 -7.67
CA TYR A 344 -12.02 8.04 -8.54
C TYR A 344 -13.27 7.60 -9.31
N GLN A 345 -14.40 7.43 -8.62
CA GLN A 345 -15.69 7.09 -9.25
C GLN A 345 -16.12 8.15 -10.27
N LEU A 346 -16.11 9.43 -9.91
CA LEU A 346 -16.50 10.54 -10.79
C LEU A 346 -15.62 10.61 -12.06
N ILE A 347 -14.31 10.42 -11.91
CA ILE A 347 -13.35 10.42 -13.00
C ILE A 347 -13.57 9.23 -13.94
N CYS A 348 -13.77 8.02 -13.40
CA CYS A 348 -14.08 6.83 -14.21
C CYS A 348 -15.42 6.96 -14.95
N MET A 349 -16.41 7.63 -14.35
CA MET A 349 -17.68 7.96 -15.01
C MET A 349 -17.57 9.10 -16.04
N GLY A 350 -16.43 9.79 -16.14
CA GLY A 350 -16.24 10.92 -17.04
C GLY A 350 -17.01 12.18 -16.63
N LYS A 351 -17.36 12.32 -15.33
CA LYS A 351 -18.14 13.46 -14.81
C LYS A 351 -17.32 14.74 -14.67
N ILE A 352 -16.01 14.59 -14.51
CA ILE A 352 -15.02 15.66 -14.62
C ILE A 352 -13.92 15.13 -15.53
N SER A 353 -13.60 15.81 -16.62
CA SER A 353 -12.66 15.31 -17.63
C SER A 353 -11.89 16.43 -18.32
N GLY A 354 -10.85 16.07 -19.08
CA GLY A 354 -10.05 17.02 -19.85
C GLY A 354 -9.43 18.12 -18.98
N ASP A 355 -9.32 19.32 -19.55
CA ASP A 355 -8.70 20.48 -18.89
C ASP A 355 -9.46 20.91 -17.62
N GLU A 356 -10.78 20.70 -17.59
CA GLU A 356 -11.60 20.98 -16.41
C GLU A 356 -11.18 20.11 -15.21
N LEU A 357 -10.87 18.83 -15.44
CA LEU A 357 -10.35 17.95 -14.39
C LEU A 357 -9.00 18.43 -13.86
N GLU A 358 -8.08 18.80 -14.75
CA GLU A 358 -6.76 19.30 -14.35
C GLU A 358 -6.89 20.59 -13.53
N GLU A 359 -7.73 21.53 -13.97
CA GLU A 359 -7.96 22.79 -13.28
C GLU A 359 -8.67 22.59 -11.92
N TYR A 360 -9.69 21.72 -11.88
CA TYR A 360 -10.39 21.37 -10.65
C TYR A 360 -9.43 20.79 -9.60
N LEU A 361 -8.63 19.78 -9.98
CA LEU A 361 -7.66 19.15 -9.06
C LEU A 361 -6.59 20.14 -8.57
N TYR A 362 -6.15 21.04 -9.45
CA TYR A 362 -5.18 22.08 -9.11
C TYR A 362 -5.75 23.17 -8.18
N LYS A 363 -7.07 23.34 -8.11
CA LYS A 363 -7.73 24.28 -7.20
C LYS A 363 -8.31 23.61 -5.96
N LEU A 364 -8.43 22.29 -5.97
CA LEU A 364 -9.04 21.51 -4.89
C LEU A 364 -8.28 21.73 -3.59
N ASN A 365 -8.94 22.36 -2.62
CA ASN A 365 -8.47 22.45 -1.24
C ASN A 365 -9.40 21.62 -0.37
N PHE A 366 -8.88 20.50 0.16
CA PHE A 366 -9.65 19.59 0.97
C PHE A 366 -9.03 19.46 2.36
N LEU A 367 -9.81 19.73 3.41
CA LEU A 367 -9.36 19.71 4.81
C LEU A 367 -8.14 20.60 5.13
N GLY A 368 -7.98 21.72 4.41
CA GLY A 368 -6.82 22.60 4.58
C GLY A 368 -5.50 21.98 4.13
N ARG A 369 -5.56 20.87 3.37
CA ARG A 369 -4.42 20.32 2.63
C ARG A 369 -4.31 21.10 1.33
N ASP A 370 -3.10 21.55 1.02
CA ASP A 370 -2.85 22.32 -0.19
C ASP A 370 -3.20 21.54 -1.47
N ALA A 371 -3.46 22.29 -2.54
CA ALA A 371 -3.83 21.76 -3.84
C ALA A 371 -2.85 20.74 -4.43
N ILE A 372 -3.39 19.82 -5.24
CA ILE A 372 -2.62 18.84 -6.01
C ILE A 372 -1.66 19.60 -6.94
N THR A 373 -0.40 19.15 -7.03
CA THR A 373 0.57 19.79 -7.92
C THR A 373 0.10 19.72 -9.38
N ARG A 374 0.47 20.73 -10.18
CA ARG A 374 0.04 20.77 -11.59
C ARG A 374 0.49 19.54 -12.39
N ASP A 375 1.69 19.03 -12.11
CA ASP A 375 2.20 17.81 -12.75
C ASP A 375 1.38 16.58 -12.37
N ALA A 376 0.98 16.48 -11.10
CA ALA A 376 0.12 15.40 -10.65
C ALA A 376 -1.30 15.50 -11.22
N ALA A 377 -1.89 16.70 -11.26
CA ALA A 377 -3.19 16.95 -11.86
C ALA A 377 -3.19 16.58 -13.36
N LYS A 378 -2.14 16.98 -14.09
CA LYS A 378 -1.94 16.58 -15.49
C LYS A 378 -1.80 15.08 -15.66
N LYS A 379 -1.03 14.41 -14.79
CA LYS A 379 -0.89 12.94 -14.81
C LYS A 379 -2.22 12.24 -14.56
N ILE A 380 -3.01 12.71 -13.60
CA ILE A 380 -4.35 12.20 -13.30
C ILE A 380 -5.27 12.40 -14.51
N ARG A 381 -5.25 13.57 -15.16
CA ARG A 381 -6.01 13.82 -16.40
C ARG A 381 -5.64 12.83 -17.51
N LEU A 382 -4.36 12.59 -17.75
CA LEU A 382 -3.90 11.63 -18.76
C LEU A 382 -4.36 10.19 -18.46
N TYR A 383 -4.37 9.78 -17.19
CA TYR A 383 -4.94 8.50 -16.80
C TYR A 383 -6.45 8.44 -16.99
N ALA A 384 -7.17 9.51 -16.65
CA ALA A 384 -8.60 9.61 -16.88
C ALA A 384 -8.95 9.45 -18.37
N GLU A 385 -8.25 10.15 -19.25
CA GLU A 385 -8.44 10.06 -20.71
C GLU A 385 -8.18 8.63 -21.23
N GLU A 386 -7.13 7.99 -20.73
CA GLU A 386 -6.81 6.61 -21.08
C GLU A 386 -7.87 5.62 -20.57
N ILE A 387 -8.40 5.80 -19.36
CA ILE A 387 -9.52 5.02 -18.82
C ILE A 387 -10.76 5.19 -19.70
N GLN A 388 -11.11 6.44 -20.05
CA GLN A 388 -12.26 6.71 -20.93
C GLN A 388 -12.09 6.05 -22.30
N ARG A 389 -10.87 6.08 -22.87
CA ARG A 389 -10.58 5.43 -24.16
C ARG A 389 -10.74 3.91 -24.12
N ILE A 390 -10.39 3.27 -23.00
CA ILE A 390 -10.42 1.80 -22.86
C ILE A 390 -11.81 1.31 -22.44
N HIS A 391 -12.41 1.96 -21.45
CA HIS A 391 -13.56 1.44 -20.71
C HIS A 391 -14.86 2.20 -21.04
N GLY A 392 -14.75 3.40 -21.61
CA GLY A 392 -15.86 4.35 -21.67
C GLY A 392 -16.24 4.91 -20.28
N PRO A 393 -17.29 5.76 -20.22
CA PRO A 393 -17.74 6.38 -18.99
C PRO A 393 -18.53 5.37 -18.16
N LYS A 394 -17.84 4.68 -17.24
CA LYS A 394 -18.43 3.64 -16.40
C LYS A 394 -17.92 3.77 -14.97
N ASN A 395 -18.82 3.63 -13.99
CA ASN A 395 -18.41 3.44 -12.60
C ASN A 395 -18.03 1.97 -12.39
N PRO A 396 -16.76 1.65 -12.10
CA PRO A 396 -16.36 0.28 -11.79
C PRO A 396 -16.66 -0.10 -10.34
N VAL A 397 -16.90 0.87 -9.46
CA VAL A 397 -17.00 0.63 -8.02
C VAL A 397 -18.38 0.08 -7.67
N ALA A 398 -18.38 -1.13 -7.12
CA ALA A 398 -19.58 -1.78 -6.63
C ALA A 398 -19.91 -1.32 -5.20
N LEU A 399 -18.88 -1.16 -4.36
CA LEU A 399 -19.02 -0.77 -2.96
C LEU A 399 -17.77 -0.03 -2.47
N THR A 400 -17.97 1.00 -1.66
CA THR A 400 -16.91 1.67 -0.92
C THR A 400 -17.26 1.67 0.56
N ILE A 401 -16.36 1.18 1.40
CA ILE A 401 -16.54 1.13 2.85
C ILE A 401 -15.39 1.90 3.51
N ILE A 402 -15.75 2.78 4.43
CA ILE A 402 -14.82 3.62 5.17
C ILE A 402 -14.85 3.21 6.64
N ASN A 403 -13.72 2.73 7.15
CA ASN A 403 -13.53 2.45 8.56
C ASN A 403 -13.67 3.76 9.35
N ARG A 404 -14.61 3.78 10.26
CA ARG A 404 -14.83 4.88 11.18
C ARG A 404 -14.02 4.67 12.43
N THR A 405 -13.07 5.56 12.62
CA THR A 405 -12.30 5.70 13.85
C THR A 405 -12.86 6.87 14.67
N SER A 406 -12.56 6.89 15.97
CA SER A 406 -12.91 7.98 16.88
C SER A 406 -12.22 9.31 16.56
N HIS A 407 -11.19 9.31 15.71
CA HIS A 407 -10.40 10.50 15.39
C HIS A 407 -10.77 11.15 14.06
N GLY A 408 -11.49 10.44 13.19
CA GLY A 408 -11.99 10.97 11.92
C GLY A 408 -13.39 11.59 12.03
N PRO A 409 -13.86 12.26 10.97
CA PRO A 409 -15.22 12.78 10.89
C PRO A 409 -16.28 11.67 10.92
N SER A 410 -17.49 12.02 11.35
CA SER A 410 -18.66 11.15 11.22
C SER A 410 -19.04 10.93 9.76
N GLU A 411 -19.90 9.94 9.45
CA GLU A 411 -20.36 9.71 8.08
C GLU A 411 -21.06 10.94 7.48
N SER A 412 -21.92 11.61 8.24
CA SER A 412 -22.57 12.85 7.81
C SER A 412 -21.57 13.96 7.52
N ASP A 413 -20.52 14.08 8.35
CA ASP A 413 -19.48 15.09 8.13
C ASP A 413 -18.61 14.75 6.92
N MET A 414 -18.31 13.47 6.68
CA MET A 414 -17.61 13.02 5.47
C MET A 414 -18.39 13.41 4.21
N ILE A 415 -19.70 13.12 4.18
CA ILE A 415 -20.58 13.48 3.06
C ILE A 415 -20.60 15.00 2.87
N GLN A 416 -20.78 15.77 3.94
CA GLN A 416 -20.81 17.22 3.87
C GLN A 416 -19.51 17.80 3.31
N LYS A 417 -18.35 17.33 3.80
CA LYS A 417 -17.03 17.75 3.30
C LYS A 417 -16.85 17.44 1.82
N VAL A 418 -17.31 16.27 1.36
CA VAL A 418 -17.24 15.89 -0.05
C VAL A 418 -18.13 16.80 -0.90
N LYS A 419 -19.35 17.10 -0.46
CA LYS A 419 -20.26 18.03 -1.15
C LYS A 419 -19.67 19.43 -1.28
N GLU A 420 -19.05 19.93 -0.21
CA GLU A 420 -18.39 21.24 -0.21
C GLU A 420 -17.18 21.31 -1.14
N ALA A 421 -16.51 20.18 -1.38
CA ALA A 421 -15.32 20.09 -2.22
C ALA A 421 -15.64 19.90 -3.70
N LEU A 422 -16.77 19.27 -4.02
CA LEU A 422 -17.20 19.02 -5.39
C LEU A 422 -17.91 20.23 -6.02
N PRO A 423 -17.97 20.32 -7.37
CA PRO A 423 -18.83 21.28 -8.04
C PRO A 423 -20.30 21.17 -7.58
N GLU A 424 -21.00 22.31 -7.55
CA GLU A 424 -22.35 22.42 -6.99
C GLU A 424 -23.33 21.41 -7.62
N GLY A 425 -24.07 20.67 -6.78
CA GLY A 425 -25.08 19.69 -7.19
C GLY A 425 -24.53 18.38 -7.77
N MET A 426 -23.22 18.25 -7.96
CA MET A 426 -22.61 17.06 -8.56
C MET A 426 -22.81 15.81 -7.69
N TYR A 427 -22.64 15.95 -6.37
CA TYR A 427 -22.79 14.82 -5.45
C TYR A 427 -24.23 14.28 -5.47
N GLU A 428 -25.23 15.17 -5.42
CA GLU A 428 -26.64 14.80 -5.46
C GLU A 428 -27.00 14.13 -6.80
N ALA A 429 -26.50 14.67 -7.91
CA ALA A 429 -26.77 14.15 -9.24
C ALA A 429 -26.27 12.70 -9.41
N GLU A 430 -25.06 12.40 -8.92
CA GLU A 430 -24.42 11.10 -9.14
C GLU A 430 -24.64 10.10 -7.98
N PHE A 431 -24.72 10.59 -6.75
CA PHE A 431 -24.75 9.77 -5.54
C PHE A 431 -26.01 9.98 -4.68
N GLY A 432 -27.00 10.74 -5.13
CA GLY A 432 -28.25 10.97 -4.39
C GLY A 432 -29.12 9.72 -4.23
N LYS A 433 -29.02 8.75 -5.17
CA LYS A 433 -29.75 7.47 -5.10
C LYS A 433 -28.95 6.34 -4.48
N LYS A 434 -27.64 6.32 -4.72
CA LYS A 434 -26.70 5.32 -4.20
C LYS A 434 -25.50 6.09 -3.67
N GLN A 435 -25.21 5.95 -2.39
CA GLN A 435 -24.11 6.70 -1.77
C GLN A 435 -22.76 6.34 -2.41
N ALA A 436 -21.86 7.32 -2.47
CA ALA A 436 -20.50 7.12 -2.97
C ALA A 436 -19.70 6.15 -2.08
N PHE A 437 -20.00 6.12 -0.78
CA PHE A 437 -19.35 5.30 0.24
C PHE A 437 -20.27 5.14 1.45
N TYR A 438 -19.95 4.16 2.30
CA TYR A 438 -20.61 3.93 3.59
C TYR A 438 -19.58 3.91 4.72
N GLY A 439 -19.84 4.61 5.81
CA GLY A 439 -18.98 4.64 7.00
C GLY A 439 -19.43 3.64 8.06
N THR A 440 -18.54 2.78 8.54
CA THR A 440 -18.83 1.79 9.59
C THR A 440 -17.58 1.44 10.40
N GLU A 441 -17.73 0.80 11.56
CA GLU A 441 -16.65 0.55 12.50
C GLU A 441 -16.11 -0.89 12.40
N GLY A 442 -14.82 -1.00 12.08
CA GLY A 442 -14.01 -2.21 12.09
C GLY A 442 -14.53 -3.36 11.22
N ALA A 443 -13.91 -4.52 11.38
CA ALA A 443 -14.21 -5.68 10.53
C ALA A 443 -15.66 -6.16 10.65
N MET A 444 -16.27 -6.06 11.83
CA MET A 444 -17.66 -6.45 12.06
C MET A 444 -18.64 -5.59 11.25
N GLY A 445 -18.49 -4.26 11.30
CA GLY A 445 -19.32 -3.35 10.52
C GLY A 445 -19.14 -3.56 9.02
N MET A 446 -17.89 -3.71 8.58
CA MET A 446 -17.57 -3.99 7.18
C MET A 446 -18.18 -5.31 6.70
N ALA A 447 -18.13 -6.37 7.52
CA ALA A 447 -18.69 -7.67 7.17
C ALA A 447 -20.21 -7.62 7.00
N LEU A 448 -20.93 -6.89 7.88
CA LEU A 448 -22.37 -6.68 7.77
C LEU A 448 -22.74 -5.89 6.50
N LEU A 449 -21.96 -4.86 6.14
CA LEU A 449 -22.14 -4.17 4.87
C LEU A 449 -21.91 -5.13 3.70
N LEU A 450 -20.79 -5.86 3.68
CA LEU A 450 -20.47 -6.77 2.59
C LEU A 450 -21.54 -7.85 2.40
N GLU A 451 -22.14 -8.38 3.47
CA GLU A 451 -23.27 -9.31 3.37
C GLU A 451 -24.52 -8.66 2.76
N SER A 452 -24.88 -7.46 3.21
CA SER A 452 -26.08 -6.77 2.68
C SER A 452 -25.97 -6.41 1.20
N PHE A 453 -24.73 -6.24 0.70
CA PHE A 453 -24.43 -6.07 -0.72
C PHE A 453 -24.17 -7.38 -1.49
N GLY A 454 -24.27 -8.54 -0.83
CA GLY A 454 -24.17 -9.88 -1.45
C GLY A 454 -22.73 -10.34 -1.71
N PHE A 455 -21.75 -9.81 -0.99
CA PHE A 455 -20.32 -10.18 -1.10
C PHE A 455 -19.84 -11.13 -0.01
N LEU A 456 -20.58 -11.27 1.09
CA LEU A 456 -20.36 -12.26 2.15
C LEU A 456 -21.67 -12.94 2.51
N ASP A 457 -21.58 -14.06 3.22
CA ASP A 457 -22.73 -14.69 3.89
C ASP A 457 -22.63 -14.62 5.43
N THR A 458 -23.69 -15.08 6.11
CA THR A 458 -23.78 -15.10 7.58
C THR A 458 -22.66 -15.89 8.25
N ASN A 459 -22.25 -17.03 7.71
CA ASN A 459 -21.19 -17.86 8.31
C ASN A 459 -19.84 -17.15 8.23
N GLN A 460 -19.60 -16.46 7.12
CA GLN A 460 -18.37 -15.69 6.94
C GLN A 460 -18.31 -14.49 7.88
N ILE A 461 -19.43 -13.81 8.15
CA ILE A 461 -19.50 -12.79 9.19
C ILE A 461 -19.09 -13.39 10.54
N LEU A 462 -19.61 -14.57 10.90
CA LEU A 462 -19.26 -15.23 12.16
C LEU A 462 -17.77 -15.62 12.21
N SER A 463 -17.16 -16.06 11.11
CA SER A 463 -15.71 -16.32 10.99
C SER A 463 -14.90 -15.05 11.27
N VAL A 464 -15.30 -13.92 10.68
CA VAL A 464 -14.69 -12.61 10.94
C VAL A 464 -14.78 -12.24 12.42
N ILE A 465 -15.97 -12.38 13.02
CA ILE A 465 -16.21 -12.04 14.42
C ILE A 465 -15.41 -12.95 15.36
N ALA A 466 -15.32 -14.24 15.06
CA ALA A 466 -14.51 -15.19 15.82
C ALA A 466 -13.02 -14.80 15.80
N GLY A 467 -12.51 -14.32 14.66
CA GLY A 467 -11.14 -13.80 14.54
C GLY A 467 -10.84 -12.55 15.39
N MET A 468 -11.87 -11.87 15.85
CA MET A 468 -11.74 -10.71 16.72
C MET A 468 -11.53 -11.10 18.20
N ILE A 469 -12.04 -12.25 18.63
CA ILE A 469 -12.00 -12.67 20.04
C ILE A 469 -10.55 -12.81 20.52
N GLY A 470 -10.25 -12.25 21.70
CA GLY A 470 -8.92 -12.26 22.30
C GLY A 470 -7.94 -11.25 21.70
N LYS A 471 -8.37 -10.43 20.72
CA LYS A 471 -7.59 -9.29 20.20
C LYS A 471 -7.87 -8.03 21.03
N VAL A 472 -7.09 -6.98 20.79
CA VAL A 472 -7.29 -5.67 21.43
C VAL A 472 -7.88 -4.70 20.42
N TRP A 473 -9.04 -4.12 20.74
CA TRP A 473 -9.65 -3.02 19.98
C TRP A 473 -9.66 -1.77 20.87
N GLU A 474 -9.00 -0.68 20.44
CA GLU A 474 -9.04 0.62 21.14
C GLU A 474 -8.66 0.50 22.63
N GLY A 475 -7.68 -0.35 22.92
CA GLY A 475 -7.18 -0.59 24.28
C GLY A 475 -8.04 -1.53 25.13
N LYS A 476 -9.13 -2.08 24.60
CA LYS A 476 -9.99 -3.06 25.27
C LYS A 476 -9.80 -4.46 24.68
N LEU A 477 -9.80 -5.48 25.54
CA LEU A 477 -9.85 -6.87 25.08
C LEU A 477 -11.21 -7.13 24.44
N VAL A 478 -11.21 -7.74 23.26
CA VAL A 478 -12.43 -8.15 22.59
C VAL A 478 -12.86 -9.50 23.17
N ASP A 479 -13.89 -9.45 24.00
CA ASP A 479 -14.61 -10.59 24.57
C ASP A 479 -16.07 -10.63 24.06
N GLU A 480 -16.82 -11.64 24.47
CA GLU A 480 -18.21 -11.86 24.07
C GLU A 480 -19.12 -10.68 24.44
N THR A 481 -18.91 -10.09 25.63
CA THR A 481 -19.69 -8.96 26.13
C THR A 481 -19.40 -7.71 25.30
N PHE A 482 -18.13 -7.48 24.98
CA PHE A 482 -17.70 -6.39 24.10
C PHE A 482 -18.35 -6.52 22.72
N LEU A 483 -18.34 -7.71 22.11
CA LEU A 483 -18.93 -7.93 20.78
C LEU A 483 -20.44 -7.69 20.77
N LEU A 484 -21.17 -8.20 21.78
CA LEU A 484 -22.62 -8.00 21.90
C LEU A 484 -23.01 -6.55 22.17
N GLY A 485 -22.18 -5.78 22.87
CA GLY A 485 -22.39 -4.33 23.00
C GLY A 485 -22.05 -3.60 21.70
N LYS A 486 -20.92 -3.97 21.07
CA LYS A 486 -20.39 -3.25 19.91
C LYS A 486 -21.30 -3.34 18.69
N ILE A 487 -21.95 -4.48 18.46
CA ILE A 487 -22.86 -4.66 17.33
C ILE A 487 -24.02 -3.65 17.30
N ASP A 488 -24.49 -3.20 18.47
CA ASP A 488 -25.55 -2.19 18.61
C ASP A 488 -25.04 -0.77 18.34
N GLU A 489 -23.74 -0.51 18.55
CA GLU A 489 -23.12 0.79 18.33
C GLU A 489 -22.69 1.03 16.88
N LEU A 490 -22.71 -0.01 16.05
CA LEU A 490 -22.24 0.11 14.67
C LEU A 490 -23.06 1.13 13.89
N THR A 491 -22.39 1.88 13.03
CA THR A 491 -23.03 2.71 12.02
C THR A 491 -23.33 1.82 10.83
N LEU A 492 -24.61 1.61 10.54
CA LEU A 492 -25.07 0.84 9.38
C LEU A 492 -26.30 1.51 8.74
N PRO A 493 -26.46 1.39 7.40
CA PRO A 493 -27.69 1.76 6.72
C PRO A 493 -28.89 0.98 7.25
N LYS A 494 -30.09 1.56 7.10
CA LYS A 494 -31.35 0.93 7.55
C LYS A 494 -31.58 -0.44 6.92
N GLU A 495 -31.13 -0.63 5.69
CA GLU A 495 -31.27 -1.91 4.97
C GLU A 495 -30.53 -3.07 5.67
N VAL A 496 -29.50 -2.80 6.47
CA VAL A 496 -28.63 -3.81 7.10
C VAL A 496 -29.13 -4.23 8.49
N GLU A 497 -30.12 -3.50 9.05
CA GLU A 497 -30.61 -3.74 10.41
C GLU A 497 -31.18 -5.16 10.60
N THR A 498 -31.79 -5.73 9.56
CA THR A 498 -32.28 -7.11 9.61
C THR A 498 -31.14 -8.11 9.78
N THR A 499 -30.03 -7.93 9.06
CA THR A 499 -28.84 -8.77 9.20
C THR A 499 -28.19 -8.57 10.58
N ARG A 500 -28.10 -7.32 11.05
CA ARG A 500 -27.57 -7.01 12.39
C ARG A 500 -28.28 -7.82 13.46
N GLN A 501 -29.62 -7.81 13.48
CA GLN A 501 -30.39 -8.53 14.50
C GLN A 501 -30.17 -10.04 14.43
N LYS A 502 -30.17 -10.64 13.22
CA LYS A 502 -29.90 -12.07 13.04
C LYS A 502 -28.52 -12.47 13.56
N ILE A 503 -27.48 -11.68 13.25
CA ILE A 503 -26.12 -11.94 13.73
C ILE A 503 -26.07 -11.78 15.26
N LYS A 504 -26.71 -10.76 15.82
CA LYS A 504 -26.78 -10.56 17.27
C LYS A 504 -27.44 -11.72 18.00
N GLU A 505 -28.56 -12.22 17.49
CA GLU A 505 -29.26 -13.40 18.03
C GLU A 505 -28.36 -14.64 17.97
N SER A 506 -27.67 -14.85 16.83
CA SER A 506 -26.75 -15.96 16.63
C SER A 506 -25.57 -15.92 17.60
N LEU A 507 -24.96 -14.75 17.80
CA LEU A 507 -23.88 -14.53 18.76
C LEU A 507 -24.36 -14.77 20.20
N SER A 508 -25.55 -14.23 20.53
CA SER A 508 -26.13 -14.39 21.87
C SER A 508 -26.37 -15.87 22.18
N SER A 509 -26.92 -16.63 21.23
CA SER A 509 -27.09 -18.07 21.37
C SER A 509 -25.75 -18.80 21.53
N ALA A 510 -24.73 -18.42 20.77
CA ALA A 510 -23.41 -19.04 20.81
C ALA A 510 -22.66 -18.78 22.13
N PHE A 511 -22.80 -17.60 22.73
CA PHE A 511 -22.11 -17.22 23.97
C PHE A 511 -22.81 -17.69 25.25
N THR A 512 -24.09 -18.09 25.15
CA THR A 512 -24.85 -18.64 26.28
C THR A 512 -24.78 -20.17 26.35
N SER A 513 -24.25 -20.81 25.29
CA SER A 513 -24.03 -22.26 25.17
C SER A 513 -22.63 -22.62 25.65
#